data_AF-A0A967E7G8-F1
#
_entry.id   AF-A0A967E7G8-F1
#
_cell.length_a   1.000
_cell.length_b   1.000
_cell.length_c   1.000
_cell.angle_alpha   90.00
_cell.angle_beta   90.00
_cell.angle_gamma   90.00
#
_symmetry.space_group_name_H-M   'P 1'
#
loop_
_entity.id
_entity.type
_entity.pdbx_description
1 polymer ?
#
loop_
_entity_poly.entity_id
_entity_poly.type
_entity_poly.pdbx_seq_one_letter_code
_entity_poly.pdbx_strand_id
1 'polypeptide(L)'
;MKRLAFIFLIFLAAGYSAHGQNKTITEFDLYGCWTLESNENGQPPQKWIYKSCEESDSKLAVRNSKIRFLAYSKCEFQEITPSQIICPGIWKTLEGTWSYDEVSGLVEIFYPENYMVEFWKKLKEEHPDLVIPNPRLKKKFRVVGLNDGQLEIEKTTHNITYSK
;
A
#
# COMPACT_ATOMS: atom_id res chain seq x y z
N MET A 1 -1.75 -49.32 32.85
CA MET A 1 -1.24 -48.96 31.50
C MET A 1 -2.22 -48.19 30.62
N LYS A 2 -3.55 -48.39 30.69
CA LYS A 2 -4.53 -47.65 29.85
C LYS A 2 -4.60 -46.13 30.08
N ARG A 3 -4.29 -45.64 31.29
CA ARG A 3 -4.33 -44.19 31.62
C ARG A 3 -3.14 -43.38 31.07
N LEU A 4 -1.99 -44.01 30.83
CA LEU A 4 -0.81 -43.36 30.26
C LEU A 4 -0.98 -43.07 28.76
N ALA A 5 -1.64 -43.98 28.04
CA ALA A 5 -1.95 -43.80 26.61
C ALA A 5 -2.88 -42.60 26.36
N PHE A 6 -3.84 -42.35 27.27
CA PHE A 6 -4.75 -41.21 27.18
C PHE A 6 -4.03 -39.87 27.37
N ILE A 7 -3.07 -39.79 28.30
CA ILE A 7 -2.29 -38.55 28.53
C ILE A 7 -1.40 -38.26 27.30
N PHE A 8 -0.79 -39.29 26.71
CA PHE A 8 0.04 -39.14 25.51
C PHE A 8 -0.76 -38.66 24.28
N LEU A 9 -2.01 -39.11 24.14
CA LEU A 9 -2.92 -38.65 23.08
C LEU A 9 -3.32 -37.18 23.21
N ILE A 10 -3.50 -36.68 24.44
CA ILE A 10 -3.79 -35.26 24.70
C ILE A 10 -2.58 -34.38 24.39
N PHE A 11 -1.36 -34.82 24.73
CA PHE A 11 -0.14 -34.09 24.38
C PHE A 11 0.16 -34.09 22.88
N LEU A 12 -0.15 -35.17 22.15
CA LEU A 12 -0.06 -35.20 20.69
C LEU A 12 -1.09 -34.25 20.04
N ALA A 13 -2.34 -34.23 20.53
CA ALA A 13 -3.36 -33.31 20.01
C ALA A 13 -3.02 -31.82 20.30
N ALA A 14 -2.44 -31.52 21.46
CA ALA A 14 -2.00 -30.17 21.81
C ALA A 14 -0.70 -29.73 21.11
N GLY A 15 0.16 -30.68 20.72
CA GLY A 15 1.37 -30.41 19.95
C GLY A 15 1.09 -30.05 18.48
N TYR A 16 0.00 -30.55 17.90
CA TYR A 16 -0.40 -30.24 16.52
C TYR A 16 -1.12 -28.90 16.36
N SER A 17 -1.74 -28.36 17.41
CA SER A 17 -2.40 -27.05 17.36
C SER A 17 -1.44 -25.87 17.54
N ALA A 18 -0.15 -26.13 17.82
CA ALA A 18 0.88 -25.10 18.00
C ALA A 18 1.67 -24.76 16.73
N HIS A 19 1.33 -25.35 15.56
CA HIS A 19 1.62 -24.69 14.28
C HIS A 19 0.64 -23.53 14.11
N GLY A 20 0.89 -22.49 14.91
CA GLY A 20 0.26 -21.18 14.76
C GLY A 20 0.32 -20.80 13.29
N GLN A 21 -0.85 -20.55 12.73
CA GLN A 21 -1.05 -20.13 11.36
C GLN A 21 -0.05 -19.01 11.04
N ASN A 22 0.94 -19.29 10.20
CA ASN A 22 1.59 -18.23 9.44
C ASN A 22 0.48 -17.67 8.55
N LYS A 23 -0.28 -16.69 9.07
CA LYS A 23 -1.38 -16.08 8.34
C LYS A 23 -0.75 -15.29 7.21
N THR A 24 -0.65 -15.92 6.05
CA THR A 24 -0.26 -15.24 4.82
C THR A 24 -1.30 -14.16 4.54
N ILE A 25 -0.84 -12.94 4.32
CA ILE A 25 -1.69 -11.80 3.98
C ILE A 25 -2.22 -12.05 2.57
N THR A 26 -3.53 -11.96 2.40
CA THR A 26 -4.20 -12.13 1.11
C THR A 26 -4.60 -10.79 0.51
N GLU A 27 -4.93 -10.75 -0.78
CA GLU A 27 -5.46 -9.53 -1.42
C GLU A 27 -6.68 -8.96 -0.66
N PHE A 28 -7.55 -9.85 -0.17
CA PHE A 28 -8.76 -9.48 0.57
C PHE A 28 -8.46 -8.75 1.88
N ASP A 29 -7.37 -9.11 2.57
CA ASP A 29 -6.96 -8.44 3.80
C ASP A 29 -6.52 -6.98 3.54
N LEU A 30 -6.18 -6.63 2.29
CA LEU A 30 -5.76 -5.28 1.90
C LEU A 30 -6.92 -4.38 1.47
N TYR A 31 -8.10 -4.92 1.17
CA TYR A 31 -9.24 -4.11 0.78
C TYR A 31 -9.64 -3.13 1.89
N GLY A 32 -10.15 -1.97 1.47
CA GLY A 32 -10.56 -0.91 2.39
C GLY A 32 -9.70 0.34 2.29
N CYS A 33 -9.85 1.22 3.26
CA CYS A 33 -9.27 2.55 3.25
C CYS A 33 -8.10 2.63 4.23
N TRP A 34 -6.95 3.06 3.74
CA TRP A 34 -5.69 3.12 4.47
C TRP A 34 -5.08 4.53 4.41
N THR A 35 -4.66 5.04 5.56
CA THR A 35 -3.92 6.32 5.68
C THR A 35 -2.59 6.06 6.37
N LEU A 36 -1.53 6.64 5.83
CA LEU A 36 -0.19 6.50 6.41
C LEU A 36 -0.03 7.52 7.51
N GLU A 37 0.49 7.09 8.66
CA GLU A 37 0.75 7.99 9.78
C GLU A 37 2.24 8.27 9.93
N SER A 38 2.58 9.52 10.25
CA SER A 38 3.88 9.86 10.81
C SER A 38 3.93 9.42 12.27
N ASN A 39 5.13 9.35 12.83
CA ASN A 39 5.22 9.17 14.29
C ASN A 39 4.67 10.41 15.03
N GLU A 40 4.42 10.27 16.33
CA GLU A 40 3.86 11.33 17.18
C GLU A 40 4.69 12.63 17.18
N ASN A 41 5.98 12.52 16.84
CA ASN A 41 6.92 13.65 16.76
C ASN A 41 6.99 14.29 15.36
N GLY A 42 6.16 13.85 14.40
CA GLY A 42 6.18 14.32 13.01
C GLY A 42 7.46 13.98 12.23
N GLN A 43 8.30 13.11 12.77
CA GLN A 43 9.53 12.64 12.15
C GLN A 43 9.25 11.46 11.19
N PRO A 44 10.13 11.21 10.20
CA PRO A 44 10.02 10.04 9.33
C PRO A 44 10.06 8.77 10.19
N PRO A 45 9.07 7.88 10.07
CA PRO A 45 9.01 6.72 10.94
C PRO A 45 10.03 5.66 10.50
N GLN A 46 10.57 4.89 11.47
CA GLN A 46 11.43 3.74 11.17
C GLN A 46 10.70 2.64 10.39
N LYS A 47 9.38 2.55 10.59
CA LYS A 47 8.47 1.64 9.91
C LYS A 47 7.30 2.44 9.36
N TRP A 48 6.90 2.20 8.12
CA TRP A 48 5.77 2.90 7.53
C TRP A 48 4.51 2.14 7.88
N ILE A 49 3.66 2.76 8.71
CA ILE A 49 2.44 2.14 9.21
C ILE A 49 1.25 2.83 8.57
N TYR A 50 0.45 2.03 7.90
CA TYR A 50 -0.87 2.38 7.42
C TYR A 50 -1.91 1.97 8.46
N LYS A 51 -2.79 2.89 8.83
CA LYS A 51 -3.98 2.58 9.63
C LYS A 51 -5.23 2.62 8.76
N SER A 52 -6.26 1.91 9.20
CA SER A 52 -7.59 2.09 8.65
C SER A 52 -7.98 3.58 8.71
N CYS A 53 -8.68 4.08 7.69
CA CYS A 53 -9.07 5.49 7.66
C CYS A 53 -9.98 5.92 8.82
N GLU A 54 -10.68 4.96 9.46
CA GLU A 54 -11.56 5.21 10.60
C GLU A 54 -10.79 5.34 11.92
N GLU A 55 -9.68 4.62 12.06
CA GLU A 55 -8.83 4.64 13.25
C GLU A 55 -7.66 5.63 13.15
N SER A 56 -7.49 6.26 11.99
CA SER A 56 -6.36 7.17 11.76
C SER A 56 -6.55 8.51 12.47
N ASP A 57 -5.52 8.97 13.17
CA ASP A 57 -5.46 10.33 13.69
C ASP A 57 -5.12 11.30 12.55
N SER A 58 -6.10 12.12 12.20
CA SER A 58 -5.96 13.21 11.21
C SER A 58 -4.75 14.13 11.43
N LYS A 59 -4.24 14.28 12.66
CA LYS A 59 -3.05 15.08 12.97
C LYS A 59 -1.75 14.39 12.57
N LEU A 60 -1.73 13.06 12.60
CA LEU A 60 -0.58 12.22 12.24
C LEU A 60 -0.65 11.76 10.78
N ALA A 61 -1.81 11.88 10.14
CA ALA A 61 -2.01 11.53 8.75
C ALA A 61 -1.05 12.28 7.81
N VAL A 62 -0.21 11.51 7.11
CA VAL A 62 0.70 12.04 6.09
C VAL A 62 -0.14 12.51 4.90
N ARG A 63 0.10 13.74 4.44
CA ARG A 63 -0.57 14.27 3.25
C ARG A 63 -0.31 13.39 2.03
N ASN A 64 -1.29 13.28 1.13
CA ASN A 64 -1.21 12.47 -0.09
C ASN A 64 -0.97 10.97 0.14
N SER A 65 -1.29 10.46 1.33
CA SER A 65 -1.01 9.07 1.67
C SER A 65 -2.23 8.16 1.66
N LYS A 66 -3.44 8.75 1.69
CA LYS A 66 -4.71 8.03 1.70
C LYS A 66 -4.88 7.23 0.42
N ILE A 67 -5.10 5.92 0.58
CA ILE A 67 -5.34 4.97 -0.49
C ILE A 67 -6.55 4.13 -0.10
N ARG A 68 -7.42 3.83 -1.06
CA ARG A 68 -8.51 2.88 -0.89
C ARG A 68 -8.33 1.76 -1.92
N PHE A 69 -8.15 0.53 -1.45
CA PHE A 69 -8.09 -0.65 -2.30
C PHE A 69 -9.49 -1.21 -2.47
N LEU A 70 -9.88 -1.45 -3.73
CA LEU A 70 -11.18 -1.96 -4.13
C LEU A 70 -11.00 -3.27 -4.90
N ALA A 71 -12.09 -4.04 -4.99
CA ALA A 71 -12.14 -5.23 -5.82
C ALA A 71 -11.91 -4.92 -7.31
N TYR A 72 -11.58 -5.97 -8.08
CA TYR A 72 -11.33 -5.89 -9.52
C TYR A 72 -10.13 -5.00 -9.89
N SER A 73 -9.06 -5.07 -9.09
CA SER A 73 -7.80 -4.34 -9.32
C SER A 73 -7.97 -2.82 -9.41
N LYS A 74 -8.99 -2.25 -8.76
CA LYS A 74 -9.26 -0.82 -8.72
C LYS A 74 -8.79 -0.21 -7.40
N CYS A 75 -8.31 1.02 -7.44
CA CYS A 75 -7.99 1.75 -6.22
C CYS A 75 -8.30 3.25 -6.38
N GLU A 76 -8.51 3.92 -5.26
CA GLU A 76 -8.60 5.37 -5.20
C GLU A 76 -7.42 5.92 -4.38
N PHE A 77 -6.84 7.02 -4.82
CA PHE A 77 -5.81 7.71 -4.05
C PHE A 77 -5.91 9.22 -4.26
N GLN A 78 -5.43 9.97 -3.28
CA GLN A 78 -5.33 11.43 -3.42
C GLN A 78 -4.16 11.78 -4.34
N GLU A 79 -4.29 12.88 -5.06
CA GLU A 79 -3.21 13.47 -5.84
C GLU A 79 -3.39 14.98 -5.98
N ILE A 80 -2.27 15.71 -6.08
CA ILE A 80 -2.31 17.15 -6.40
C ILE A 80 -2.52 17.31 -7.90
N THR A 81 -3.46 18.16 -8.29
CA THR A 81 -3.67 18.48 -9.71
C THR A 81 -2.50 19.32 -10.23
N PRO A 82 -1.73 18.85 -11.24
CA PRO A 82 -0.52 19.57 -11.69
C PRO A 82 -0.82 20.89 -12.42
N SER A 83 -2.04 21.07 -12.95
CA SER A 83 -2.45 22.30 -13.64
C SER A 83 -2.64 23.51 -12.70
N GLN A 84 -2.52 23.32 -11.39
CA GLN A 84 -2.67 24.37 -10.38
C GLN A 84 -1.61 24.21 -9.28
N ILE A 85 -0.34 24.38 -9.66
CA ILE A 85 0.76 24.70 -8.72
C ILE A 85 0.56 26.14 -8.21
N ILE A 86 -0.60 26.41 -7.63
CA ILE A 86 -0.95 27.63 -6.93
C ILE A 86 -1.19 27.19 -5.50
N CYS A 87 -0.49 27.75 -4.53
CA CYS A 87 -0.77 27.47 -3.12
C CYS A 87 -2.10 28.12 -2.73
N PRO A 88 -3.08 27.37 -2.20
CA PRO A 88 -3.03 25.95 -1.86
C PRO A 88 -3.38 25.03 -3.06
N GLY A 89 -2.57 23.98 -3.26
CA GLY A 89 -2.80 23.02 -4.35
C GLY A 89 -4.14 22.29 -4.21
N ILE A 90 -4.85 22.11 -5.32
CA ILE A 90 -6.13 21.40 -5.33
C ILE A 90 -5.89 19.89 -5.38
N TRP A 91 -6.37 19.23 -4.32
CA TRP A 91 -6.34 17.78 -4.18
C TRP A 91 -7.56 17.17 -4.86
N LYS A 92 -7.33 16.10 -5.62
CA LYS A 92 -8.40 15.29 -6.19
C LYS A 92 -8.18 13.83 -5.81
N THR A 93 -9.28 13.13 -5.60
CA THR A 93 -9.27 11.67 -5.60
C THR A 93 -9.19 11.22 -7.06
N LEU A 94 -8.21 10.37 -7.36
CA LEU A 94 -8.05 9.72 -8.65
C LEU A 94 -8.38 8.25 -8.50
N GLU A 95 -9.05 7.70 -9.51
CA GLU A 95 -9.22 6.26 -9.68
C GLU A 95 -8.06 5.73 -10.51
N GLY A 96 -7.39 4.71 -10.00
CA GLY A 96 -6.32 3.99 -10.67
C GLY A 96 -6.50 2.48 -10.56
N THR A 97 -5.45 1.77 -10.89
CA THR A 97 -5.40 0.31 -10.75
C THR A 97 -4.32 -0.11 -9.79
N TRP A 98 -4.46 -1.31 -9.25
CA TRP A 98 -3.45 -1.88 -8.36
C TRP A 98 -3.35 -3.40 -8.52
N SER A 99 -2.22 -3.95 -8.08
CA SER A 99 -1.97 -5.38 -8.02
C SER A 99 -1.31 -5.74 -6.69
N TYR A 100 -1.53 -6.98 -6.27
CA TYR A 100 -0.86 -7.60 -5.14
C TYR A 100 -0.27 -8.94 -5.54
N ASP A 101 1.01 -9.13 -5.26
CA ASP A 101 1.67 -10.43 -5.34
C ASP A 101 1.77 -11.02 -3.93
N GLU A 102 0.93 -12.00 -3.62
CA GLU A 102 0.87 -12.64 -2.29
C GLU A 102 2.20 -13.33 -1.91
N VAL A 103 3.00 -13.76 -2.89
CA VAL A 103 4.27 -14.45 -2.64
C VAL A 103 5.33 -13.47 -2.15
N SER A 104 5.47 -12.33 -2.83
CA SER A 104 6.47 -11.32 -2.45
C SER A 104 5.94 -10.28 -1.46
N GLY A 105 4.62 -10.23 -1.24
CA GLY A 105 3.94 -9.18 -0.48
C GLY A 105 3.94 -7.83 -1.22
N LEU A 106 4.21 -7.81 -2.52
CA LEU A 106 4.40 -6.57 -3.26
C LEU A 106 3.08 -5.98 -3.72
N VAL A 107 2.87 -4.70 -3.40
CA VAL A 107 1.76 -3.88 -3.89
C VAL A 107 2.30 -2.89 -4.92
N GLU A 108 1.65 -2.84 -6.08
CA GLU A 108 1.90 -1.83 -7.12
C GLU A 108 0.62 -1.07 -7.40
N ILE A 109 0.70 0.26 -7.40
CA ILE A 109 -0.41 1.17 -7.69
C ILE A 109 -0.04 1.95 -8.94
N PHE A 110 -0.97 2.06 -9.87
CA PHE A 110 -0.80 2.72 -11.14
C PHE A 110 -1.78 3.88 -11.31
N TYR A 111 -1.31 4.93 -11.96
CA TYR A 111 -2.17 6.01 -12.43
C TYR A 111 -3.13 5.52 -13.52
N PRO A 112 -4.31 6.13 -13.68
CA PRO A 112 -5.13 5.88 -14.86
C PRO A 112 -4.36 6.28 -16.12
N GLU A 113 -4.61 5.57 -17.22
CA GLU A 113 -3.85 5.73 -18.47
C GLU A 113 -3.88 7.18 -18.98
N ASN A 114 -5.04 7.82 -18.88
CA ASN A 114 -5.27 9.20 -19.29
C ASN A 114 -4.70 10.27 -18.33
N TYR A 115 -4.11 9.88 -17.20
CA TYR A 115 -3.54 10.84 -16.24
C TYR A 115 -2.43 11.67 -16.90
N MET A 116 -2.58 13.00 -16.89
CA MET A 116 -1.55 13.91 -17.42
C MET A 116 -1.15 13.65 -18.89
N VAL A 117 -2.04 13.07 -19.70
CA VAL A 117 -1.74 12.63 -21.08
C VAL A 117 -1.03 13.68 -21.93
N GLU A 118 -1.46 14.94 -21.86
CA GLU A 118 -0.86 16.05 -22.61
C GLU A 118 0.57 16.38 -22.17
N PHE A 119 0.86 16.28 -20.87
CA PHE A 119 2.21 16.48 -20.35
C PHE A 119 3.16 15.39 -20.87
N TRP A 120 2.73 14.13 -20.84
CA TRP A 120 3.55 13.01 -21.30
C TRP A 120 3.71 12.99 -22.81
N LYS A 121 2.69 13.43 -23.55
CA LYS A 121 2.77 13.62 -24.99
C LYS A 121 3.87 14.62 -25.34
N LYS A 122 3.86 15.81 -24.72
CA LYS A 122 4.91 16.83 -24.89
C LYS A 122 6.29 16.32 -24.51
N LEU A 123 6.41 15.60 -23.38
CA LEU A 123 7.69 15.04 -22.94
C LEU A 123 8.26 14.06 -23.96
N LYS A 124 7.42 13.24 -24.61
CA LYS A 124 7.83 12.31 -25.66
C LYS A 124 8.17 13.02 -26.98
N GLU A 125 7.50 14.13 -27.29
CA GLU A 125 7.87 14.98 -28.43
C GLU A 125 9.26 15.61 -28.23
N GLU A 126 9.59 16.04 -27.01
CA GLU A 126 10.89 16.60 -26.64
C GLU A 126 11.99 15.52 -26.50
N HIS A 127 11.61 14.31 -26.10
CA HIS A 127 12.50 13.17 -25.91
C HIS A 127 11.92 11.88 -26.54
N PRO A 128 12.07 11.70 -27.87
CA PRO A 128 11.47 10.57 -28.59
C PRO A 128 11.94 9.18 -28.13
N ASP A 129 13.18 9.10 -27.64
CA ASP A 129 13.80 7.86 -27.17
C ASP A 129 13.34 7.45 -25.75
N LEU A 130 12.61 8.34 -25.05
CA LEU A 130 12.14 8.09 -23.70
C LEU A 130 11.01 7.04 -23.70
N VAL A 131 11.26 5.90 -23.05
CA VAL A 131 10.24 4.87 -22.82
C VAL A 131 9.40 5.27 -21.61
N ILE A 132 8.18 5.73 -21.87
CA ILE A 132 7.21 6.09 -20.82
C ILE A 132 6.23 4.92 -20.64
N PRO A 133 6.23 4.21 -19.50
CA PRO A 133 5.30 3.11 -19.27
C PRO A 133 3.85 3.61 -19.21
N ASN A 134 2.91 2.82 -19.71
CA ASN A 134 1.47 3.08 -19.61
C ASN A 134 0.73 1.75 -19.29
N PRO A 135 0.00 1.66 -18.16
CA PRO A 135 -0.18 2.70 -17.14
C PRO A 135 1.12 2.98 -16.35
N ARG A 136 1.23 4.20 -15.80
CA ARG A 136 2.42 4.64 -15.05
C ARG A 136 2.35 4.20 -13.60
N LEU A 137 3.45 3.67 -13.06
CA LEU A 137 3.57 3.35 -11.65
C LEU A 137 3.49 4.61 -10.79
N LYS A 138 2.50 4.69 -9.90
CA LYS A 138 2.32 5.72 -8.88
C LYS A 138 3.13 5.42 -7.63
N LYS A 139 2.98 4.20 -7.12
CA LYS A 139 3.58 3.79 -5.85
C LYS A 139 3.81 2.29 -5.84
N LYS A 140 4.88 1.87 -5.17
CA LYS A 140 5.23 0.48 -4.96
C LYS A 140 5.77 0.30 -3.55
N PHE A 141 5.31 -0.73 -2.86
CA PHE A 141 5.76 -1.07 -1.52
C PHE A 141 5.54 -2.56 -1.24
N ARG A 142 6.24 -3.07 -0.22
CA ARG A 142 6.07 -4.44 0.26
C ARG A 142 5.28 -4.41 1.56
N VAL A 143 4.25 -5.22 1.67
CA VAL A 143 3.54 -5.49 2.92
C VAL A 143 4.35 -6.52 3.70
N VAL A 144 4.71 -6.17 4.94
CA VAL A 144 5.51 -7.04 5.82
C VAL A 144 4.75 -7.50 7.06
N GLY A 145 3.58 -6.91 7.34
CA GLY A 145 2.74 -7.33 8.45
C GLY A 145 1.35 -6.70 8.40
N LEU A 146 0.39 -7.38 9.00
CA LEU A 146 -0.96 -6.89 9.23
C LEU A 146 -1.40 -7.33 10.63
N ASN A 147 -1.41 -6.38 11.58
CA ASN A 147 -1.76 -6.64 12.97
C ASN A 147 -2.69 -5.52 13.47
N ASP A 148 -3.74 -5.86 14.19
CA ASP A 148 -4.63 -4.89 14.87
C ASP A 148 -5.11 -3.73 13.99
N GLY A 149 -5.54 -4.01 12.76
CA GLY A 149 -6.01 -2.99 11.81
C GLY A 149 -4.91 -2.09 11.24
N GLN A 150 -3.64 -2.46 11.44
CA GLN A 150 -2.47 -1.73 10.95
C GLN A 150 -1.70 -2.54 9.91
N LEU A 151 -1.48 -1.93 8.75
CA LEU A 151 -0.70 -2.48 7.66
C LEU A 151 0.74 -1.94 7.76
N GLU A 152 1.68 -2.82 8.09
CA GLU A 152 3.10 -2.50 8.11
C GLU A 152 3.71 -2.69 6.72
N ILE A 153 4.41 -1.67 6.22
CA ILE A 153 5.02 -1.70 4.90
C ILE A 153 6.50 -1.32 4.92
N GLU A 154 7.22 -1.87 3.95
CA GLU A 154 8.56 -1.44 3.56
C GLU A 154 8.49 -0.71 2.20
N LYS A 155 9.12 0.46 2.12
CA LYS A 155 9.26 1.17 0.84
C LYS A 155 10.28 0.45 -0.03
N THR A 156 9.85 0.04 -1.22
CA THR A 156 10.71 -0.62 -2.20
C THR A 156 11.26 0.33 -3.27
N THR A 157 10.78 1.58 -3.32
CA THR A 157 11.26 2.62 -4.25
C THR A 157 11.64 3.88 -3.50
N HIS A 158 12.72 4.54 -3.93
CA HIS A 158 12.90 5.96 -3.66
C HIS A 158 11.77 6.72 -4.37
N ASN A 159 11.24 7.79 -3.77
CA ASN A 159 10.28 8.66 -4.44
C ASN A 159 10.84 8.97 -5.83
N ILE A 160 10.13 8.60 -6.91
CA ILE A 160 10.47 9.03 -8.27
C ILE A 160 10.10 10.52 -8.34
N THR A 161 10.88 11.34 -7.66
CA THR A 161 11.08 12.72 -8.05
C THR A 161 11.86 12.61 -9.34
N TYR A 162 11.20 12.86 -10.47
CA TYR A 162 11.90 13.22 -11.69
C TYR A 162 12.65 14.51 -11.36
N SER A 163 13.90 14.37 -10.91
CA SER A 163 14.79 15.49 -10.63
C SER A 163 15.17 16.14 -11.96
N LYS A 164 15.14 17.48 -11.95
CA LYS A 164 15.50 18.40 -13.03
C LYS A 164 16.70 17.96 -13.86
#